data_AF-A0A2V8UY44-F1
#
_entry.id   AF-A0A2V8UY44-F1
#
_cell.length_a   1.000
_cell.length_b   1.000
_cell.length_c   1.000
_cell.angle_alpha   90.00
_cell.angle_beta   90.00
_cell.angle_gamma   90.00
#
_symmetry.space_group_name_H-M   'P 1'
#
loop_
_entity.id
_entity.type
_entity.pdbx_description
1 polymer ?
#
loop_
_entity_poly.entity_id
_entity_poly.type
_entity_poly.pdbx_seq_one_letter_code
_entity_poly.pdbx_strand_id
1 'polypeptide(L)'
;MKYRVTCLTPVLVGDGRSLSAIDYMVWKDQVNVLDQTRIFRLLSKGPRLDSYLSQLKKSTKLDFASWGGFAQNFAGRRIPFENAAYSGFWNRAAGESLNIPTFASGVSGPYLPGSAVKGALRTGLLFARLKDATLRDLAMRSQSERPSRRPGESAEDHLLGAAGSSRTRRFAVADSQPVDHSRFKIYLLRVSTLVRRGNDQYTLGWKQSPRGAAEGRRPEESTPWFAEMAAPGSTFEGHWEAKNDLDQQEIRRALGWREPLSQAQMFESANQHAAEVLSLHKRYAAHTGLELFTKNLEDLEARLAEARESSA
;
A
#
# COMPACT_ATOMS: atom_id res chain seq x y z
N MET A 1 -12.70 10.57 -19.94
CA MET A 1 -12.03 9.34 -20.41
C MET A 1 -12.16 8.26 -19.35
N LYS A 2 -12.06 6.98 -19.72
CA LYS A 2 -12.00 5.87 -18.75
C LYS A 2 -10.54 5.48 -18.54
N TYR A 3 -10.20 5.08 -17.32
CA TYR A 3 -8.91 4.48 -17.01
C TYR A 3 -9.11 3.05 -16.51
N ARG A 4 -8.08 2.21 -16.70
CA ARG A 4 -7.98 0.88 -16.10
C ARG A 4 -6.60 0.77 -15.42
N VAL A 5 -6.59 0.37 -14.17
CA VAL A 5 -5.38 0.05 -13.39
C VAL A 5 -5.36 -1.46 -13.17
N THR A 6 -4.26 -2.12 -13.50
CA THR A 6 -4.04 -3.54 -13.23
C THR A 6 -2.95 -3.70 -12.18
N CYS A 7 -3.24 -4.41 -11.10
CA CYS A 7 -2.25 -4.73 -10.08
C CYS A 7 -1.26 -5.77 -10.63
N LEU A 8 0.02 -5.43 -10.77
CA LEU A 8 1.06 -6.37 -11.20
C LEU A 8 1.67 -7.15 -10.02
N THR A 9 1.63 -6.55 -8.84
CA THR A 9 2.06 -7.15 -7.56
C THR A 9 0.90 -7.10 -6.57
N PRO A 10 1.00 -7.74 -5.40
CA PRO A 10 0.05 -7.50 -4.32
C PRO A 10 0.03 -6.01 -3.96
N VAL A 11 -1.16 -5.38 -3.95
CA VAL A 11 -1.31 -3.95 -3.69
C VAL A 11 -2.26 -3.72 -2.51
N LEU A 12 -1.81 -2.93 -1.54
CA LEU A 12 -2.63 -2.40 -0.47
C LEU A 12 -2.82 -0.90 -0.65
N VAL A 13 -4.08 -0.46 -0.76
CA VAL A 13 -4.46 0.94 -0.55
C VAL A 13 -5.38 0.96 0.65
N GLY A 14 -4.87 1.38 1.81
CA GLY A 14 -5.59 1.31 3.07
C GLY A 14 -6.56 2.48 3.27
N ASP A 15 -7.67 2.21 3.97
CA ASP A 15 -8.59 3.23 4.50
C ASP A 15 -8.25 3.65 5.95
N GLY A 16 -7.11 3.17 6.46
CA GLY A 16 -6.69 3.38 7.85
C GLY A 16 -7.36 2.45 8.85
N ARG A 17 -8.26 1.56 8.41
CA ARG A 17 -8.85 0.53 9.26
C ARG A 17 -8.00 -0.74 9.26
N SER A 18 -8.18 -1.53 10.30
CA SER A 18 -7.58 -2.84 10.43
C SER A 18 -8.55 -3.79 11.13
N LEU A 19 -8.58 -5.05 10.70
CA LEU A 19 -9.23 -6.11 11.45
C LEU A 19 -8.37 -6.41 12.68
N SER A 20 -8.92 -6.16 13.86
CA SER A 20 -8.29 -6.57 15.11
C SER A 20 -8.46 -8.08 15.31
N ALA A 21 -7.65 -8.67 16.19
CA ALA A 21 -7.69 -10.12 16.45
C ALA A 21 -9.06 -10.67 16.90
N ILE A 22 -9.98 -9.80 17.34
CA ILE A 22 -11.35 -10.14 17.72
C ILE A 22 -12.32 -10.08 16.53
N ASP A 23 -12.01 -9.31 15.48
CA ASP A 23 -12.89 -9.09 14.34
C ASP A 23 -12.92 -10.27 13.36
N TYR A 24 -12.01 -11.23 13.53
CA TYR A 24 -11.90 -12.36 12.63
C TYR A 24 -11.46 -13.63 13.36
N MET A 25 -11.65 -14.75 12.66
CA MET A 25 -11.16 -16.05 13.09
C MET A 25 -10.44 -16.73 11.92
N VAL A 26 -9.28 -17.31 12.19
CA VAL A 26 -8.58 -18.12 11.20
C VAL A 26 -9.08 -19.55 11.26
N TRP A 27 -9.47 -20.09 10.11
CA TRP A 27 -9.81 -21.50 9.98
C TRP A 27 -9.23 -22.05 8.68
N LYS A 28 -8.47 -23.14 8.78
CA LYS A 28 -7.68 -23.69 7.68
C LYS A 28 -6.78 -22.61 7.07
N ASP A 29 -6.99 -22.30 5.80
CA ASP A 29 -6.22 -21.39 4.96
C ASP A 29 -6.95 -20.06 4.70
N GLN A 30 -7.96 -19.70 5.51
CA GLN A 30 -8.72 -18.47 5.34
C GLN A 30 -8.98 -17.73 6.66
N VAL A 31 -9.12 -16.41 6.52
CA VAL A 31 -9.55 -15.46 7.54
C VAL A 31 -11.05 -15.23 7.39
N ASN A 32 -11.82 -15.64 8.38
CA ASN A 32 -13.27 -15.42 8.46
C ASN A 32 -13.53 -14.14 9.25
N VAL A 33 -13.91 -13.06 8.56
CA VAL A 33 -14.29 -11.79 9.19
C VAL A 33 -15.69 -11.93 9.78
N LEU A 34 -15.79 -11.68 11.07
CA LEU A 34 -16.98 -11.90 11.87
C LEU A 34 -17.87 -10.65 11.89
N ASP A 35 -19.19 -10.85 11.77
CA ASP A 35 -20.15 -9.78 12.04
C ASP A 35 -20.34 -9.64 13.55
N GLN A 36 -19.52 -8.78 14.14
CA GLN A 36 -19.53 -8.48 15.57
C GLN A 36 -20.87 -7.99 16.09
N THR A 37 -21.60 -7.21 15.28
CA THR A 37 -22.89 -6.64 15.67
C THR A 37 -23.95 -7.73 15.78
N ARG A 38 -23.96 -8.65 14.81
CA ARG A 38 -24.86 -9.79 14.81
C ARG A 38 -24.54 -10.76 15.95
N ILE A 39 -23.26 -11.04 16.20
CA ILE A 39 -22.80 -11.87 17.32
C ILE A 39 -23.26 -11.26 18.65
N PHE A 40 -23.00 -9.97 18.87
CA PHE A 40 -23.35 -9.30 20.12
C PHE A 40 -24.87 -9.29 20.37
N ARG A 41 -25.68 -9.01 19.33
CA ARG A 41 -27.16 -9.00 19.44
C ARG A 41 -27.73 -10.37 19.80
N LEU A 42 -27.07 -11.45 19.38
CA LEU A 42 -27.50 -12.80 19.71
C LEU A 42 -27.05 -13.19 21.13
N LEU A 43 -25.81 -12.88 21.48
CA LEU A 43 -25.25 -13.20 22.79
C LEU A 43 -25.87 -12.38 23.92
N SER A 44 -26.34 -11.16 23.65
CA SER A 44 -27.00 -10.32 24.66
C SER A 44 -28.27 -10.93 25.25
N LYS A 45 -28.84 -11.94 24.58
CA LYS A 45 -30.03 -12.66 25.04
C LYS A 45 -29.71 -13.92 25.85
N GLY A 46 -28.44 -14.25 26.09
CA GLY A 46 -28.06 -15.51 26.74
C GLY A 46 -26.87 -15.40 27.70
N PRO A 47 -26.62 -16.44 28.51
CA PRO A 47 -25.58 -16.46 29.54
C PRO A 47 -24.15 -16.49 28.97
N ARG A 48 -23.99 -16.55 27.64
CA ARG A 48 -22.68 -16.62 26.96
C ARG A 48 -22.03 -15.24 26.75
N LEU A 49 -22.75 -14.15 27.03
CA LEU A 49 -22.22 -12.80 26.91
C LEU A 49 -21.01 -12.57 27.82
N ASP A 50 -21.07 -13.01 29.08
CA ASP A 50 -19.99 -12.79 30.05
C ASP A 50 -18.71 -13.53 29.65
N SER A 51 -18.85 -14.74 29.11
CA SER A 51 -17.73 -15.50 28.55
C SER A 51 -17.10 -14.75 27.36
N TYR A 52 -17.92 -14.19 26.48
CA TYR A 52 -17.45 -13.40 25.34
C TYR A 52 -16.69 -12.15 25.79
N LEU A 53 -17.27 -11.37 26.71
CA LEU A 53 -16.65 -10.17 27.27
C LEU A 53 -15.34 -10.48 28.01
N SER A 54 -15.27 -11.61 28.72
CA SER A 54 -14.05 -12.05 29.41
C SER A 54 -12.90 -12.34 28.44
N GLN A 55 -13.21 -12.85 27.25
CA GLN A 55 -12.21 -13.09 26.20
C GLN A 55 -11.80 -11.81 25.49
N LEU A 56 -12.76 -10.92 25.20
CA LEU A 56 -12.47 -9.58 24.68
C LEU A 56 -11.52 -8.82 25.60
N LYS A 57 -11.74 -8.91 26.92
CA LYS A 57 -10.89 -8.27 27.94
C LYS A 57 -9.46 -8.81 27.96
N LYS A 58 -9.27 -10.08 27.58
CA LYS A 58 -7.94 -10.71 27.49
C LYS A 58 -7.21 -10.39 26.17
N SER A 59 -7.87 -9.74 25.21
CA SER A 59 -7.33 -9.26 23.91
C SER A 59 -6.41 -10.25 23.18
N THR A 60 -6.62 -11.54 23.43
CA THR A 60 -5.87 -12.66 22.85
C THR A 60 -6.73 -13.29 21.77
N LYS A 61 -6.08 -13.95 20.80
CA LYS A 61 -6.72 -14.60 19.64
C LYS A 61 -8.03 -15.28 20.03
N LEU A 62 -9.09 -15.06 19.24
CA LEU A 62 -10.28 -15.88 19.38
C LEU A 62 -9.91 -17.32 19.09
N ASP A 63 -9.97 -18.16 20.12
CA ASP A 63 -9.62 -19.56 20.03
C ASP A 63 -10.75 -20.35 19.35
N PHE A 64 -10.37 -21.13 18.33
CA PHE A 64 -11.28 -21.99 17.60
C PHE A 64 -11.91 -23.06 18.51
N ALA A 65 -11.20 -23.57 19.51
CA ALA A 65 -11.78 -24.58 20.41
C ALA A 65 -12.93 -23.99 21.25
N SER A 66 -12.87 -22.69 21.55
CA SER A 66 -13.89 -22.00 22.34
C SER A 66 -15.06 -21.46 21.50
N TRP A 67 -14.79 -20.97 20.28
CA TRP A 67 -15.79 -20.24 19.47
C TRP A 67 -15.96 -20.73 18.03
N GLY A 68 -15.15 -21.68 17.59
CA GLY A 68 -15.03 -22.11 16.18
C GLY A 68 -16.35 -22.48 15.53
N GLY A 69 -17.11 -23.38 16.15
CA GLY A 69 -18.39 -23.85 15.60
C GLY A 69 -19.50 -22.78 15.61
N PHE A 70 -19.44 -21.82 16.53
CA PHE A 70 -20.42 -20.74 16.63
C PHE A 70 -20.07 -19.59 15.69
N ALA A 71 -18.83 -19.11 15.72
CA ALA A 71 -18.36 -17.95 14.95
C ALA A 71 -18.32 -18.19 13.44
N GLN A 72 -18.11 -19.43 12.97
CA GLN A 72 -18.12 -19.75 11.54
C GLN A 72 -19.44 -19.38 10.83
N ASN A 73 -20.57 -19.52 11.54
CA ASN A 73 -21.89 -19.20 10.99
C ASN A 73 -22.16 -17.69 10.90
N PHE A 74 -21.34 -16.87 11.56
CA PHE A 74 -21.44 -15.41 11.57
C PHE A 74 -20.31 -14.74 10.77
N ALA A 75 -19.58 -15.51 9.96
CA ALA A 75 -18.60 -14.97 9.04
C ALA A 75 -19.31 -14.21 7.91
N GLY A 76 -19.20 -12.87 7.91
CA GLY A 76 -19.74 -12.02 6.84
C GLY A 76 -18.87 -12.01 5.59
N ARG A 77 -17.56 -12.25 5.75
CA ARG A 77 -16.60 -12.31 4.65
C ARG A 77 -15.53 -13.37 4.93
N ARG A 78 -15.12 -14.11 3.91
CA ARG A 78 -14.04 -15.09 3.99
C ARG A 78 -12.94 -14.68 3.03
N ILE A 79 -11.74 -14.50 3.55
CA ILE A 79 -10.58 -14.02 2.78
C ILE A 79 -9.51 -15.11 2.83
N PRO A 80 -9.16 -15.74 1.71
CA PRO A 80 -8.11 -16.75 1.71
C PRO A 80 -6.75 -16.12 1.98
N PHE A 81 -5.86 -16.85 2.65
CA PHE A 81 -4.44 -16.55 2.60
C PHE A 81 -3.93 -16.74 1.17
N GLU A 82 -2.88 -16.02 0.80
CA GLU A 82 -2.22 -16.29 -0.48
C GLU A 82 -1.57 -17.68 -0.50
N ASN A 83 -1.07 -18.15 0.65
CA ASN A 83 -0.55 -19.51 0.82
C ASN A 83 -1.08 -20.15 2.11
N ALA A 84 -1.50 -21.42 2.04
CA ALA A 84 -2.02 -22.18 3.19
C ALA A 84 -1.04 -22.24 4.39
N ALA A 85 0.28 -22.20 4.13
CA ALA A 85 1.32 -22.19 5.16
C ALA A 85 1.26 -20.95 6.08
N TYR A 86 0.61 -19.85 5.64
CA TYR A 86 0.51 -18.62 6.43
C TYR A 86 -0.32 -18.78 7.69
N SER A 87 -1.25 -19.74 7.72
CA SER A 87 -2.00 -20.11 8.93
C SER A 87 -1.06 -20.50 10.09
N GLY A 88 0.01 -21.24 9.81
CA GLY A 88 1.00 -21.63 10.81
C GLY A 88 1.79 -20.45 11.36
N PHE A 89 2.15 -19.48 10.52
CA PHE A 89 2.80 -18.25 10.95
C PHE A 89 1.86 -17.37 11.78
N TRP A 90 0.59 -17.28 11.38
CA TRP A 90 -0.43 -16.55 12.12
C TRP A 90 -0.64 -17.14 13.52
N ASN A 91 -0.70 -18.46 13.65
CA ASN A 91 -0.85 -19.15 14.95
C ASN A 91 0.29 -18.83 15.93
N ARG A 92 1.53 -18.63 15.44
CA ARG A 92 2.69 -18.28 16.26
C ARG A 92 2.89 -16.78 16.49
N ALA A 93 2.27 -15.92 15.67
CA ALA A 93 2.46 -14.47 15.76
C ALA A 93 1.95 -13.88 17.08
N ALA A 94 2.65 -12.86 17.59
CA ALA A 94 2.26 -12.12 18.78
C ALA A 94 1.01 -11.26 18.51
N GLY A 95 0.22 -10.97 19.55
CA GLY A 95 -1.06 -10.26 19.46
C GLY A 95 -1.00 -8.94 18.68
N GLU A 96 0.05 -8.15 18.89
CA GLU A 96 0.26 -6.86 18.22
C GLU A 96 0.40 -6.99 16.69
N SER A 97 0.93 -8.12 16.22
CA SER A 97 1.12 -8.41 14.79
C SER A 97 -0.12 -8.96 14.09
N LEU A 98 -1.24 -9.10 14.81
CA LEU A 98 -2.48 -9.70 14.29
C LEU A 98 -3.49 -8.66 13.79
N ASN A 99 -3.17 -7.38 13.89
CA ASN A 99 -3.98 -6.35 13.26
C ASN A 99 -3.74 -6.44 11.75
N ILE A 100 -4.77 -6.81 10.99
CA ILE A 100 -4.70 -6.97 9.54
C ILE A 100 -5.22 -5.68 8.91
N PRO A 101 -4.37 -4.81 8.34
CA PRO A 101 -4.84 -3.64 7.59
C PRO A 101 -5.73 -4.08 6.44
N THR A 102 -6.83 -3.36 6.25
CA THR A 102 -7.83 -3.65 5.21
C THR A 102 -7.60 -2.79 3.98
N PHE A 103 -7.98 -3.33 2.82
CA PHE A 103 -8.05 -2.54 1.60
C PHE A 103 -9.22 -1.53 1.69
N ALA A 104 -9.09 -0.40 1.01
CA ALA A 104 -10.10 0.64 0.98
C ALA A 104 -11.47 0.09 0.53
N SER A 105 -12.48 0.27 1.38
CA SER A 105 -13.83 -0.21 1.13
C SER A 105 -14.87 0.81 1.51
N GLY A 106 -15.84 1.00 0.61
CA GLY A 106 -17.05 1.80 0.83
C GLY A 106 -18.25 0.93 1.14
N VAL A 107 -19.42 1.55 1.21
CA VAL A 107 -20.72 0.86 1.42
C VAL A 107 -20.99 -0.16 0.31
N SER A 108 -20.60 0.17 -0.92
CA SER A 108 -20.81 -0.68 -2.11
C SER A 108 -19.74 -1.75 -2.30
N GLY A 109 -18.72 -1.81 -1.43
CA GLY A 109 -17.61 -2.75 -1.53
C GLY A 109 -16.23 -2.09 -1.71
N PRO A 110 -15.19 -2.91 -1.93
CA PRO A 110 -13.82 -2.46 -2.05
C PRO A 110 -13.58 -1.74 -3.38
N TYR A 111 -12.84 -0.64 -3.35
CA TYR A 111 -12.58 0.20 -4.52
C TYR A 111 -11.20 0.82 -4.43
N LEU A 112 -10.65 1.25 -5.57
CA LEU A 112 -9.40 1.99 -5.63
C LEU A 112 -9.70 3.50 -5.57
N PRO A 113 -9.28 4.21 -4.51
CA PRO A 113 -9.43 5.66 -4.43
C PRO A 113 -8.68 6.37 -5.56
N GLY A 114 -9.34 7.33 -6.22
CA GLY A 114 -8.75 8.15 -7.27
C GLY A 114 -7.61 9.02 -6.73
N SER A 115 -7.63 9.35 -5.44
CA SER A 115 -6.54 10.03 -4.73
C SER A 115 -5.25 9.20 -4.69
N ALA A 116 -5.33 7.88 -4.57
CA ALA A 116 -4.16 7.00 -4.58
C ALA A 116 -3.52 6.95 -5.96
N VAL A 117 -4.33 6.81 -7.02
CA VAL A 117 -3.87 6.83 -8.42
C VAL A 117 -3.25 8.20 -8.75
N LYS A 118 -3.96 9.28 -8.41
CA LYS A 118 -3.47 10.64 -8.64
C LYS A 118 -2.19 10.93 -7.84
N GLY A 119 -2.09 10.43 -6.61
CA GLY A 119 -0.91 10.53 -5.78
C GLY A 119 0.32 9.91 -6.44
N ALA A 120 0.21 8.67 -6.92
CA ALA A 120 1.30 7.98 -7.61
C ALA A 120 1.78 8.74 -8.86
N LEU A 121 0.85 9.23 -9.69
CA LEU A 121 1.19 10.04 -10.85
C LEU A 121 1.85 11.37 -10.44
N ARG A 122 1.32 12.02 -9.41
CA ARG A 122 1.86 13.28 -8.87
C ARG A 122 3.30 13.12 -8.38
N THR A 123 3.62 12.00 -7.72
CA THR A 123 5.00 11.67 -7.34
C THR A 123 5.90 11.53 -8.57
N GLY A 124 5.43 10.89 -9.64
CA GLY A 124 6.17 10.83 -10.91
C GLY A 124 6.47 12.20 -11.50
N LEU A 125 5.46 13.08 -11.54
CA LEU A 125 5.64 14.46 -12.02
C LEU A 125 6.59 15.28 -11.13
N LEU A 126 6.53 15.08 -9.81
CA LEU A 126 7.45 15.71 -8.86
C LEU A 126 8.89 15.26 -9.15
N PHE A 127 9.10 13.95 -9.32
CA PHE A 127 10.38 13.35 -9.64
C PHE A 127 10.98 13.90 -10.94
N ALA A 128 10.20 13.92 -12.03
CA ALA A 128 10.67 14.43 -13.32
C ALA A 128 11.06 15.92 -13.30
N ARG A 129 10.52 16.69 -12.34
CA ARG A 129 10.83 18.12 -12.16
C ARG A 129 11.91 18.38 -11.12
N LEU A 130 12.28 17.38 -10.33
CA LEU A 130 13.28 17.50 -9.29
C LEU A 130 14.67 17.54 -9.94
N LYS A 131 15.34 18.68 -9.85
CA LYS A 131 16.69 18.90 -10.39
C LYS A 131 17.72 18.93 -9.26
N ASP A 132 18.98 18.65 -9.59
CA ASP A 132 20.10 18.72 -8.64
C ASP A 132 20.20 20.06 -7.92
N ALA A 133 19.95 21.17 -8.62
CA ALA A 133 19.93 22.50 -8.02
C ALA A 133 18.88 22.59 -6.88
N THR A 134 17.66 22.09 -7.13
CA THR A 134 16.58 22.05 -6.13
C THR A 134 16.95 21.15 -4.95
N LEU A 135 17.60 20.01 -5.19
CA LEU A 135 18.08 19.12 -4.14
C LEU A 135 19.17 19.78 -3.27
N ARG A 136 20.12 20.48 -3.89
CA ARG A 136 21.16 21.25 -3.17
C ARG A 136 20.53 22.36 -2.35
N ASP A 137 19.57 23.08 -2.90
CA ASP A 137 18.85 24.14 -2.18
C ASP A 137 18.10 23.58 -0.96
N LEU A 138 17.44 22.43 -1.11
CA LEU A 138 16.78 21.74 0.00
C LEU A 138 17.77 21.26 1.05
N ALA A 139 18.92 20.71 0.63
CA ALA A 139 19.99 20.28 1.52
C ALA A 139 20.54 21.46 2.33
N MET A 140 20.82 22.59 1.69
CA MET A 140 21.27 23.82 2.37
C MET A 140 20.23 24.32 3.37
N ARG A 141 18.94 24.32 3.02
CA ARG A 141 17.86 24.72 3.95
C ARG A 141 17.72 23.76 5.14
N SER A 142 17.99 22.47 4.93
CA SER A 142 17.96 21.47 6.01
C SER A 142 19.09 21.64 7.03
N GLN A 143 20.18 22.30 6.65
CA GLN A 143 21.32 22.61 7.52
C GLN A 143 21.18 23.96 8.24
N SER A 144 20.09 24.70 8.00
CA SER A 144 19.83 25.97 8.69
C SER A 144 19.52 25.76 10.19
N GLU A 145 19.72 26.79 11.01
CA GLU A 145 19.43 26.75 12.47
C GLU A 145 17.96 26.41 12.80
N ARG A 146 17.05 26.61 11.84
CA ARG A 146 15.62 26.29 11.97
C ARG A 146 15.14 25.53 10.74
N PRO A 147 15.47 24.24 10.61
CA PRO A 147 15.05 23.46 9.47
C PRO A 147 13.52 23.34 9.44
N SER A 148 12.94 23.39 8.24
CA SER A 148 11.51 23.16 8.09
C SER A 148 11.14 21.77 8.62
N ARG A 149 10.03 21.70 9.37
CA ARG A 149 9.46 20.42 9.83
C ARG A 149 8.97 19.55 8.68
N ARG A 150 8.69 20.16 7.51
CA ARG A 150 8.15 19.52 6.31
C ARG A 150 8.89 19.99 5.07
N PRO A 151 10.16 19.58 4.88
CA PRO A 151 10.95 20.03 3.74
C PRO A 151 10.39 19.53 2.40
N GLY A 152 9.76 18.35 2.39
CA GLY A 152 9.11 17.79 1.20
C GLY A 152 7.93 18.63 0.69
N GLU A 153 7.07 19.12 1.59
CA GLU A 153 5.91 19.95 1.24
C GLU A 153 6.36 21.26 0.56
N SER A 154 7.39 21.91 1.12
CA SER A 154 7.96 23.12 0.51
C SER A 154 8.58 22.87 -0.87
N ALA A 155 9.27 21.74 -1.06
CA ALA A 155 9.83 21.35 -2.35
C ALA A 155 8.72 21.13 -3.39
N GLU A 156 7.67 20.45 -2.98
CA GLU A 156 6.52 20.13 -3.82
C GLU A 156 5.77 21.38 -4.25
N ASP A 157 5.49 22.30 -3.32
CA ASP A 157 4.85 23.58 -3.62
C ASP A 157 5.68 24.42 -4.59
N HIS A 158 7.01 24.39 -4.45
CA HIS A 158 7.92 25.10 -5.35
C HIS A 158 7.90 24.52 -6.78
N LEU A 159 7.87 23.19 -6.91
CA LEU A 159 7.96 22.51 -8.20
C LEU A 159 6.61 22.38 -8.92
N LEU A 160 5.55 22.08 -8.18
CA LEU A 160 4.22 21.79 -8.70
C LEU A 160 3.22 22.93 -8.49
N GLY A 161 3.50 23.88 -7.60
CA GLY A 161 2.58 24.92 -7.16
C GLY A 161 1.79 24.49 -5.92
N ALA A 162 1.50 25.46 -5.06
CA ALA A 162 0.67 25.30 -3.85
C ALA A 162 -0.72 24.75 -4.18
N ALA A 163 -1.49 24.31 -3.18
CA ALA A 163 -2.80 23.70 -3.37
C ALA A 163 -3.74 24.49 -4.31
N GLY A 164 -3.72 25.82 -4.26
CA GLY A 164 -4.48 26.72 -5.15
C GLY A 164 -4.01 26.69 -6.61
N SER A 165 -2.71 26.66 -6.85
CA SER A 165 -2.07 26.78 -8.17
C SER A 165 -1.39 25.49 -8.64
N SER A 166 -1.69 24.35 -8.01
CA SER A 166 -0.99 23.11 -8.33
C SER A 166 -1.30 22.64 -9.74
N ARG A 167 -0.26 22.36 -10.54
CA ARG A 167 -0.37 21.89 -11.93
C ARG A 167 -1.20 20.60 -12.07
N THR A 168 -1.18 19.75 -11.05
CA THR A 168 -1.98 18.51 -11.04
C THR A 168 -3.48 18.74 -10.91
N ARG A 169 -3.94 19.97 -10.65
CA ARG A 169 -5.38 20.33 -10.67
C ARG A 169 -6.02 20.17 -12.04
N ARG A 170 -5.20 20.21 -13.10
CA ARG A 170 -5.66 19.95 -14.47
C ARG A 170 -6.36 18.61 -14.60
N PHE A 171 -5.92 17.60 -13.85
CA PHE A 171 -6.48 16.26 -13.95
C PHE A 171 -7.33 15.92 -12.72
N ALA A 172 -8.57 15.49 -12.96
CA ALA A 172 -9.41 14.88 -11.95
C ALA A 172 -9.45 13.37 -12.18
N VAL A 173 -9.19 12.62 -11.11
CA VAL A 173 -9.22 11.15 -11.12
C VAL A 173 -10.31 10.75 -10.17
N ALA A 174 -11.37 10.13 -10.69
CA ALA A 174 -12.44 9.59 -9.89
C ALA A 174 -12.02 8.26 -9.26
N ASP A 175 -12.69 7.90 -8.18
CA ASP A 175 -12.60 6.57 -7.57
C ASP A 175 -13.00 5.50 -8.61
N SER A 176 -12.42 4.31 -8.47
CA SER A 176 -12.82 3.17 -9.29
C SER A 176 -14.22 2.71 -8.94
N GLN A 177 -14.84 1.95 -9.85
CA GLN A 177 -15.99 1.14 -9.50
C GLN A 177 -15.60 0.12 -8.42
N PRO A 178 -16.56 -0.25 -7.53
CA PRO A 178 -16.35 -1.33 -6.58
C PRO A 178 -16.03 -2.65 -7.30
N VAL A 179 -15.20 -3.47 -6.69
CA VAL A 179 -14.83 -4.79 -7.19
C VAL A 179 -15.24 -5.88 -6.21
N ASP A 180 -15.28 -7.12 -6.67
CA ASP A 180 -15.65 -8.25 -5.83
C ASP A 180 -14.55 -8.59 -4.80
N HIS A 181 -14.97 -9.04 -3.61
CA HIS A 181 -14.06 -9.42 -2.52
C HIS A 181 -13.15 -10.61 -2.86
N SER A 182 -13.49 -11.45 -3.84
CA SER A 182 -12.64 -12.55 -4.31
C SER A 182 -11.29 -12.11 -4.87
N ARG A 183 -11.13 -10.83 -5.20
CA ARG A 183 -9.87 -10.25 -5.69
C ARG A 183 -8.84 -10.03 -4.58
N PHE A 184 -9.22 -10.19 -3.31
CA PHE A 184 -8.36 -9.91 -2.17
C PHE A 184 -7.89 -11.19 -1.51
N LYS A 185 -6.64 -11.17 -1.05
CA LYS A 185 -6.04 -12.24 -0.26
C LYS A 185 -5.30 -11.65 0.94
N ILE A 186 -5.11 -12.46 1.96
CA ILE A 186 -4.24 -12.10 3.09
C ILE A 186 -2.80 -12.52 2.76
N TYR A 187 -1.90 -11.54 2.75
CA TYR A 187 -0.48 -11.75 2.52
C TYR A 187 0.30 -11.71 3.81
N LEU A 188 1.34 -12.55 3.89
CA LEU A 188 2.36 -12.48 4.93
C LEU A 188 3.47 -11.54 4.47
N LEU A 189 3.58 -10.41 5.14
CA LEU A 189 4.58 -9.39 4.92
C LEU A 189 5.74 -9.56 5.91
N ARG A 190 6.95 -9.35 5.40
CA ARG A 190 8.19 -9.28 6.17
C ARG A 190 8.99 -8.08 5.69
N VAL A 191 9.68 -7.42 6.60
CA VAL A 191 10.49 -6.24 6.26
C VAL A 191 11.95 -6.65 6.19
N SER A 192 12.52 -6.61 4.99
CA SER A 192 13.95 -6.80 4.79
C SER A 192 14.73 -5.51 5.05
N THR A 193 16.01 -5.64 5.38
CA THR A 193 16.92 -4.52 5.62
C THR A 193 18.35 -4.89 5.25
N LEU A 194 19.19 -3.89 4.93
CA LEU A 194 20.61 -4.10 4.69
C LEU A 194 21.36 -4.02 6.02
N VAL A 195 22.03 -5.10 6.40
CA VAL A 195 22.87 -5.17 7.59
C VAL A 195 24.33 -5.04 7.17
N ARG A 196 25.00 -4.01 7.68
CA ARG A 196 26.42 -3.76 7.43
C ARG A 196 27.27 -4.80 8.19
N ARG A 197 28.15 -5.51 7.48
CA ARG A 197 29.06 -6.53 8.06
C ARG A 197 30.53 -6.10 8.07
N GLY A 198 30.88 -5.00 7.41
CA GLY A 198 32.25 -4.47 7.34
C GLY A 198 32.33 -3.13 6.59
N ASN A 199 33.50 -2.81 6.01
CA ASN A 199 33.64 -1.69 5.09
C ASN A 199 32.97 -2.05 3.75
N ASP A 200 31.86 -1.36 3.46
CA ASP A 200 31.07 -1.43 2.23
C ASP A 200 30.44 -2.80 1.89
N GLN A 201 30.46 -3.75 2.83
CA GLN A 201 29.75 -5.02 2.69
C GLN A 201 28.41 -4.99 3.41
N TYR A 202 27.34 -5.11 2.62
CA TYR A 202 25.97 -5.25 3.08
C TYR A 202 25.47 -6.66 2.87
N THR A 203 24.66 -7.14 3.81
CA THR A 203 24.01 -8.44 3.75
C THR A 203 22.53 -8.30 4.03
N LEU A 204 21.73 -9.24 3.56
CA LEU A 204 20.31 -9.31 3.89
C LEU A 204 20.12 -9.58 5.38
N GLY A 205 19.28 -8.77 6.01
CA GLY A 205 18.67 -9.06 7.31
C GLY A 205 17.16 -8.88 7.25
N TRP A 206 16.47 -9.51 8.18
CA TRP A 206 15.02 -9.38 8.32
C TRP A 206 14.68 -8.70 9.63
N LYS A 207 13.89 -7.64 9.60
CA LYS A 207 13.55 -6.91 10.83
C LYS A 207 12.79 -7.82 11.78
N GLN A 208 13.27 -7.83 13.02
CA GLN A 208 12.56 -8.37 14.15
C GLN A 208 12.04 -7.18 14.98
N SER A 209 11.05 -7.41 15.82
CA SER A 209 10.57 -6.46 16.81
C SER A 209 10.28 -7.26 18.07
N PRO A 210 10.78 -6.85 19.25
CA PRO A 210 11.52 -5.60 19.52
C PRO A 210 13.04 -5.69 19.26
N ARG A 211 13.54 -6.85 18.79
CA ARG A 211 14.97 -7.13 18.56
C ARG A 211 15.43 -6.57 17.21
N GLY A 212 16.74 -6.49 16.94
CA GLY A 212 17.29 -5.89 15.71
C GLY A 212 16.89 -6.58 14.39
N ALA A 213 17.84 -7.20 13.71
CA ALA A 213 17.59 -7.92 12.46
C ALA A 213 18.02 -9.38 12.59
N ALA A 214 17.14 -10.30 12.21
CA ALA A 214 17.47 -11.70 12.01
C ALA A 214 18.35 -11.87 10.77
N GLU A 215 19.11 -12.97 10.72
CA GLU A 215 19.98 -13.28 9.59
C GLU A 215 19.17 -13.52 8.31
N GLY A 216 19.72 -13.14 7.15
CA GLY A 216 19.03 -13.26 5.86
C GLY A 216 18.55 -14.67 5.52
N ARG A 217 19.23 -15.71 6.02
CA ARG A 217 18.87 -17.12 5.84
C ARG A 217 17.67 -17.59 6.68
N ARG A 218 17.22 -16.79 7.64
CA ARG A 218 16.15 -17.13 8.60
C ARG A 218 14.98 -16.14 8.55
N PRO A 219 14.29 -16.02 7.41
CA PRO A 219 13.12 -15.14 7.30
C PRO A 219 12.01 -15.50 8.31
N GLU A 220 11.93 -16.75 8.76
CA GLU A 220 10.97 -17.24 9.74
C GLU A 220 11.14 -16.63 11.14
N GLU A 221 12.33 -16.13 11.49
CA GLU A 221 12.61 -15.47 12.77
C GLU A 221 12.21 -13.98 12.77
N SER A 222 11.88 -13.43 11.59
CA SER A 222 11.41 -12.05 11.46
C SER A 222 10.01 -11.85 12.01
N THR A 223 9.67 -10.60 12.33
CA THR A 223 8.33 -10.27 12.80
C THR A 223 7.34 -10.40 11.64
N PRO A 224 6.39 -11.36 11.69
CA PRO A 224 5.38 -11.48 10.65
C PRO A 224 4.39 -10.33 10.74
N TRP A 225 3.95 -9.83 9.59
CA TRP A 225 2.85 -8.89 9.48
C TRP A 225 1.84 -9.44 8.47
N PHE A 226 0.55 -9.21 8.67
CA PHE A 226 -0.49 -9.65 7.73
C PHE A 226 -1.26 -8.46 7.17
N ALA A 227 -1.61 -8.49 5.88
CA ALA A 227 -2.41 -7.44 5.25
C ALA A 227 -3.37 -8.01 4.20
N GLU A 228 -4.56 -7.42 4.09
CA GLU A 228 -5.49 -7.68 3.01
C GLU A 228 -5.07 -6.87 1.78
N MET A 229 -4.69 -7.54 0.70
CA MET A 229 -4.19 -6.88 -0.51
C MET A 229 -4.93 -7.37 -1.74
N ALA A 230 -5.10 -6.50 -2.73
CA ALA A 230 -5.56 -6.88 -4.06
C ALA A 230 -4.53 -7.83 -4.68
N ALA A 231 -4.99 -8.97 -5.19
CA ALA A 231 -4.12 -9.96 -5.80
C ALA A 231 -3.58 -9.46 -7.16
N PRO A 232 -2.36 -9.89 -7.57
CA PRO A 232 -1.87 -9.67 -8.92
C PRO A 232 -2.90 -10.08 -9.98
N GLY A 233 -3.05 -9.27 -11.02
CA GLY A 233 -4.07 -9.41 -12.06
C GLY A 233 -5.40 -8.72 -11.75
N SER A 234 -5.62 -8.24 -10.52
CA SER A 234 -6.82 -7.48 -10.17
C SER A 234 -6.88 -6.17 -10.96
N THR A 235 -8.03 -5.88 -11.56
CA THR A 235 -8.26 -4.66 -12.36
C THR A 235 -9.19 -3.68 -11.65
N PHE A 236 -8.95 -2.38 -11.79
CA PHE A 236 -9.81 -1.33 -11.27
C PHE A 236 -10.09 -0.33 -12.38
N GLU A 237 -11.36 -0.01 -12.60
CA GLU A 237 -11.77 0.89 -13.67
C GLU A 237 -12.45 2.12 -13.10
N GLY A 238 -12.12 3.29 -13.62
CA GLY A 238 -12.69 4.55 -13.18
C GLY A 238 -12.67 5.62 -14.26
N HIS A 239 -12.98 6.84 -13.85
CA HIS A 239 -13.06 7.98 -14.77
C HIS A 239 -11.90 8.96 -14.56
N TRP A 240 -11.38 9.44 -15.67
CA TRP A 240 -10.34 10.45 -15.75
C TRP A 240 -10.85 11.64 -16.56
N GLU A 241 -10.65 12.84 -16.03
CA GLU A 241 -11.06 14.08 -16.67
C GLU A 241 -9.90 15.07 -16.73
N ALA A 242 -9.64 15.62 -17.91
CA ALA A 242 -8.74 16.75 -18.11
C ALA A 242 -9.59 18.04 -18.18
N LYS A 243 -9.35 18.96 -17.24
CA LYS A 243 -10.06 20.23 -17.16
C LYS A 243 -9.46 21.22 -18.16
N ASN A 244 -9.99 21.20 -19.39
CA ASN A 244 -9.50 22.04 -20.48
C ASN A 244 -9.70 23.55 -20.19
N ASP A 245 -10.66 23.93 -19.34
CA ASP A 245 -10.85 25.33 -18.94
C ASP A 245 -9.60 25.89 -18.25
N LEU A 246 -8.82 25.06 -17.56
CA LEU A 246 -7.58 25.49 -16.90
C LEU A 246 -6.43 25.76 -17.89
N ASP A 247 -6.64 25.53 -19.20
CA ASP A 247 -5.66 25.82 -20.25
C ASP A 247 -5.86 27.19 -20.91
N GLN A 248 -7.00 27.85 -20.64
CA GLN A 248 -7.24 29.21 -21.09
C GLN A 248 -6.10 30.12 -20.62
N GLN A 249 -5.64 31.02 -21.50
CA GLN A 249 -4.42 31.79 -21.28
C GLN A 249 -4.53 32.68 -20.03
N GLU A 250 -5.70 33.26 -19.80
CA GLU A 250 -6.05 34.11 -18.66
C GLU A 250 -5.93 33.34 -17.35
N ILE A 251 -6.51 32.13 -17.30
CA ILE A 251 -6.48 31.27 -16.11
C ILE A 251 -5.06 30.77 -15.84
N ARG A 252 -4.32 30.37 -16.87
CA ARG A 252 -2.92 29.95 -16.71
C ARG A 252 -2.04 31.07 -16.17
N ARG A 253 -2.22 32.31 -16.65
CA ARG A 253 -1.52 33.49 -16.10
C ARG A 253 -1.87 33.70 -14.63
N ALA A 254 -3.15 33.63 -14.27
CA ALA A 254 -3.59 33.77 -12.88
C ALA A 254 -3.02 32.68 -11.95
N LEU A 255 -2.85 31.45 -12.44
CA LEU A 255 -2.26 30.33 -11.70
C LEU A 255 -0.72 30.28 -11.77
N GLY A 256 -0.08 31.17 -12.51
CA GLY A 256 1.38 31.16 -12.72
C GLY A 256 1.89 29.99 -13.57
N TRP A 257 1.05 29.40 -14.41
CA TRP A 257 1.40 28.29 -15.28
C TRP A 257 1.99 28.78 -16.60
N ARG A 258 3.30 28.60 -16.78
CA ARG A 258 3.98 28.93 -18.04
C ARG A 258 3.45 28.11 -19.23
N GLU A 259 3.24 26.81 -19.02
CA GLU A 259 2.83 25.86 -20.05
C GLU A 259 1.74 24.91 -19.53
N PRO A 260 0.84 24.45 -20.42
CA PRO A 260 -0.13 23.41 -20.10
C PRO A 260 0.58 22.09 -19.80
N LEU A 261 0.10 21.36 -18.78
CA LEU A 261 0.60 20.02 -18.49
C LEU A 261 -0.17 18.99 -19.34
N SER A 262 0.49 18.36 -20.30
CA SER A 262 -0.18 17.35 -21.13
C SER A 262 -0.36 16.03 -20.38
N GLN A 263 -1.31 15.20 -20.82
CA GLN A 263 -1.51 13.86 -20.28
C GLN A 263 -0.28 12.97 -20.55
N ALA A 264 0.29 13.07 -21.76
CA ALA A 264 1.52 12.35 -22.12
C ALA A 264 2.69 12.70 -21.19
N GLN A 265 2.87 13.99 -20.87
CA GLN A 265 3.89 14.42 -19.90
C GLN A 265 3.67 13.81 -18.50
N MET A 266 2.41 13.70 -18.07
CA MET A 266 2.07 13.10 -16.78
C MET A 266 2.47 11.62 -16.71
N PHE A 267 2.13 10.84 -17.74
CA PHE A 267 2.45 9.42 -17.80
C PHE A 267 3.92 9.17 -18.04
N GLU A 268 4.58 9.96 -18.89
CA GLU A 268 6.01 9.83 -19.11
C GLU A 268 6.79 10.11 -17.82
N SER A 269 6.41 11.13 -17.06
CA SER A 269 7.01 11.41 -15.75
C SER A 269 6.83 10.25 -14.77
N ALA A 270 5.66 9.61 -14.77
CA ALA A 270 5.40 8.42 -13.95
C ALA A 270 6.22 7.21 -14.40
N ASN A 271 6.36 6.99 -15.71
CA ASN A 271 7.17 5.92 -16.29
C ASN A 271 8.66 6.12 -16.02
N GLN A 272 9.15 7.36 -16.06
CA GLN A 272 10.52 7.70 -15.70
C GLN A 272 10.79 7.40 -14.23
N HIS A 273 9.90 7.84 -13.33
CA HIS A 273 10.00 7.54 -11.91
C HIS A 273 9.96 6.03 -11.62
N ALA A 274 9.05 5.29 -12.26
CA ALA A 274 8.97 3.84 -12.11
C ALA A 274 10.27 3.14 -12.52
N ALA A 275 10.89 3.54 -13.63
CA ALA A 275 12.17 2.97 -14.09
C ALA A 275 13.29 3.19 -13.06
N GLU A 276 13.37 4.37 -12.47
CA GLU A 276 14.40 4.68 -11.46
C GLU A 276 14.18 3.90 -10.15
N VAL A 277 12.92 3.75 -9.72
CA VAL A 277 12.59 2.90 -8.56
C VAL A 277 12.97 1.43 -8.83
N LEU A 278 12.68 0.91 -10.03
CA LEU A 278 13.07 -0.45 -10.41
C LEU A 278 14.60 -0.62 -10.43
N SER A 279 15.34 0.36 -10.97
CA SER A 279 16.81 0.40 -10.95
C SER A 279 17.37 0.35 -9.52
N LEU A 280 16.81 1.13 -8.60
CA LEU A 280 17.19 1.10 -7.19
C LEU A 280 16.87 -0.24 -6.52
N HIS A 281 15.70 -0.81 -6.80
CA HIS A 281 15.32 -2.13 -6.31
C HIS A 281 16.22 -3.23 -6.85
N LYS A 282 16.69 -3.15 -8.10
CA LYS A 282 17.67 -4.08 -8.64
C LYS A 282 19.02 -4.02 -7.94
N ARG A 283 19.50 -2.81 -7.63
CA ARG A 283 20.70 -2.65 -6.79
C ARG A 283 20.49 -3.31 -5.44
N TYR A 284 19.33 -3.10 -4.81
CA TYR A 284 18.99 -3.76 -3.55
C TYR A 284 18.97 -5.29 -3.67
N ALA A 285 18.35 -5.82 -4.74
CA ALA A 285 18.28 -7.25 -5.01
C ALA A 285 19.69 -7.85 -5.18
N ALA A 286 20.59 -7.17 -5.89
CA ALA A 286 21.98 -7.59 -6.06
C ALA A 286 22.75 -7.67 -4.74
N HIS A 287 22.51 -6.74 -3.79
CA HIS A 287 23.14 -6.78 -2.47
C HIS A 287 22.54 -7.83 -1.54
N THR A 288 21.27 -8.22 -1.74
CA THR A 288 20.55 -9.13 -0.85
C THR A 288 20.49 -10.57 -1.33
N GLY A 289 20.74 -10.82 -2.63
CA GLY A 289 20.67 -12.15 -3.22
C GLY A 289 19.25 -12.74 -3.29
N LEU A 290 18.22 -11.90 -3.29
CA LEU A 290 16.83 -12.34 -3.35
C LEU A 290 16.41 -12.69 -4.79
N GLU A 291 16.64 -13.93 -5.22
CA GLU A 291 16.40 -14.39 -6.60
C GLU A 291 14.96 -14.18 -7.08
N LEU A 292 13.96 -14.54 -6.27
CA LEU A 292 12.55 -14.35 -6.62
C LEU A 292 12.20 -12.85 -6.78
N PHE A 293 12.84 -12.00 -5.99
CA PHE A 293 12.66 -10.55 -6.10
C PHE A 293 13.27 -10.03 -7.41
N THR A 294 14.48 -10.49 -7.77
CA THR A 294 15.11 -10.16 -9.05
C THR A 294 14.21 -10.54 -10.23
N LYS A 295 13.66 -11.75 -10.23
CA LYS A 295 12.73 -12.20 -11.28
C LYS A 295 11.49 -11.31 -11.39
N ASN A 296 10.87 -10.99 -10.25
CA ASN A 296 9.71 -10.09 -10.23
C ASN A 296 10.05 -8.68 -10.76
N LEU A 297 11.27 -8.19 -10.53
CA LEU A 297 11.71 -6.90 -11.07
C LEU A 297 11.91 -6.95 -12.59
N GLU A 298 12.43 -8.06 -13.12
CA GLU A 298 12.57 -8.26 -14.57
C GLU A 298 11.20 -8.30 -15.26
N ASP A 299 10.23 -9.00 -14.68
CA ASP A 299 8.85 -9.03 -15.18
C ASP A 299 8.21 -7.63 -15.18
N LEU A 300 8.46 -6.83 -14.14
CA LEU A 300 7.95 -5.44 -14.04
C LEU A 300 8.62 -4.49 -15.05
N GLU A 301 9.91 -4.67 -15.33
CA GLU A 301 10.59 -3.89 -16.35
C GLU A 301 10.10 -4.22 -17.76
N ALA A 302 9.85 -5.49 -18.06
CA ALA A 302 9.23 -5.88 -19.32
C ALA A 302 7.87 -5.21 -19.50
N ARG A 303 7.04 -5.20 -18.44
CA ARG A 303 5.75 -4.49 -18.46
C ARG A 303 5.89 -2.98 -18.62
N LEU A 304 6.94 -2.37 -18.06
CA LEU A 304 7.21 -0.94 -18.23
C LEU A 304 7.63 -0.62 -19.67
N ALA A 305 8.43 -1.47 -20.31
CA ALA A 305 8.81 -1.33 -21.71
C ALA A 305 7.57 -1.40 -22.62
N GLU A 306 6.71 -2.42 -22.44
CA GLU A 306 5.43 -2.55 -23.15
C GLU A 306 4.55 -1.29 -22.99
N ALA A 307 4.49 -0.74 -21.77
CA ALA A 307 3.70 0.45 -21.47
C ALA A 307 4.23 1.71 -22.17
N ARG A 308 5.55 1.85 -22.32
CA ARG A 308 6.17 2.98 -23.04
C ARG A 308 5.94 2.90 -24.53
N GLU A 309 6.05 1.71 -25.12
CA GLU A 309 5.74 1.48 -26.53
C GLU A 309 4.27 1.76 -26.85
N SER A 310 3.36 1.41 -25.95
CA SER A 310 1.93 1.67 -26.10
C SER A 310 1.52 3.13 -25.85
N SER A 311 2.40 3.92 -25.20
CA SER A 311 2.16 5.34 -24.86
C SER A 311 2.82 6.31 -25.85
N ALA A 312 3.64 5.82 -26.78
CA ALA A 312 4.25 6.55 -27.89
C ALA A 312 3.29 6.63 -29.08
#